data_AF-A0A2E7CS91-F1
#
_entry.id   AF-A0A2E7CS91-F1
#
_cell.length_a   1.000
_cell.length_b   1.000
_cell.length_c   1.000
_cell.angle_alpha   90.00
_cell.angle_beta   90.00
_cell.angle_gamma   90.00
#
_symmetry.space_group_name_H-M   'P 1'
#
loop_
_entity.id
_entity.type
_entity.pdbx_description
1 polymer ?
#
loop_
_entity_poly.entity_id
_entity_poly.type
_entity_poly.pdbx_seq_one_letter_code
_entity_poly.pdbx_strand_id
1 'polypeptide(L)'
;MDFLKTLNTLIAFALSTFILLNSCKKTIDDGGIKTGGCTDINSPFYDSIADYDDASCTYAYINQYEITYYPEINPNATWPFTSWDITGTGADADLELKIIEYDSSNYFFSSPVIDNQSPNSPCFWTSSNNEKLYNKRYHWEIYDRDAGPLDNDFIDSGSFNPILIGVNGKVTTFGKHPPENRTQLVLHYEIGT
;
A
#
# COMPACT_ATOMS: atom_id res chain seq x y z
N MET A 1 35.05 72.39 26.66
CA MET A 1 33.76 71.71 26.36
C MET A 1 33.94 70.45 25.51
N ASP A 2 35.12 70.23 24.92
CA ASP A 2 35.38 69.10 24.00
C ASP A 2 35.78 67.78 24.67
N PHE A 3 36.32 67.83 25.90
CA PHE A 3 36.71 66.65 26.66
C PHE A 3 35.52 65.78 27.11
N LEU A 4 34.40 66.41 27.49
CA LEU A 4 33.17 65.69 27.85
C LEU A 4 32.51 65.01 26.64
N LYS A 5 32.61 65.61 25.44
CA LYS A 5 32.07 65.03 24.20
C LYS A 5 32.88 63.80 23.79
N THR A 6 34.21 63.87 23.84
CA THR A 6 35.09 62.73 23.51
C THR A 6 34.91 61.58 24.50
N LEU A 7 34.76 61.85 25.80
CA LEU A 7 34.50 60.83 26.81
C LEU A 7 33.13 60.14 26.64
N ASN A 8 32.06 60.91 26.37
CA ASN A 8 30.73 60.33 26.10
C ASN A 8 30.69 59.51 24.80
N THR A 9 31.48 59.91 23.78
CA THR A 9 31.56 59.17 22.52
C THR A 9 32.31 57.86 22.70
N LEU A 10 33.39 57.85 23.51
CA LEU A 10 34.14 56.64 23.88
C LEU A 10 33.32 55.66 24.72
N ILE A 11 32.52 56.15 25.67
CA ILE A 11 31.62 55.31 26.47
C ILE A 11 30.52 54.70 25.61
N ALA A 12 29.93 55.47 24.68
CA ALA A 12 28.93 54.95 23.75
C ALA A 12 29.49 53.88 22.80
N PHE A 13 30.73 54.05 22.34
CA PHE A 13 31.42 53.06 21.50
C PHE A 13 31.80 51.79 22.28
N ALA A 14 32.24 51.94 23.53
CA ALA A 14 32.53 50.82 24.42
C ALA A 14 31.25 50.03 24.79
N LEU A 15 30.12 50.73 24.97
CA LEU A 15 28.84 50.09 25.30
C LEU A 15 28.23 49.37 24.09
N SER A 16 28.34 49.92 22.87
CA SER A 16 27.83 49.26 21.66
C SER A 16 28.65 48.01 21.29
N THR A 17 29.96 48.02 21.53
CA THR A 17 30.82 46.85 21.34
C THR A 17 30.61 45.77 22.40
N PHE A 18 30.26 46.14 23.65
CA PHE A 18 29.95 45.16 24.71
C PHE A 18 28.60 44.44 24.51
N ILE A 19 27.63 45.10 23.88
CA ILE A 19 26.31 44.52 23.55
C ILE A 19 26.41 43.53 22.38
N LEU A 20 27.31 43.78 21.41
CA LEU A 20 27.54 42.88 20.27
C LEU A 20 28.29 41.60 20.62
N LEU A 21 29.07 41.59 21.70
CA LEU A 21 29.83 40.40 22.15
C LEU A 21 29.02 39.47 23.07
N ASN A 22 27.88 39.92 23.59
CA ASN A 22 26.99 39.12 24.45
C ASN A 22 25.67 38.73 23.78
N SER A 23 25.46 39.10 22.51
CA SER A 23 24.27 38.71 21.78
C SER A 23 24.44 37.29 21.23
N CYS A 24 23.70 36.37 21.83
CA CYS A 24 23.52 34.97 21.42
C CYS A 24 24.79 34.12 21.38
N LYS A 25 25.22 33.65 22.56
CA LYS A 25 25.66 32.25 22.63
C LYS A 25 24.44 31.39 22.31
N LYS A 26 24.24 31.06 21.03
CA LYS A 26 23.43 29.90 20.65
C LYS A 26 24.13 28.73 21.35
N THR A 27 23.57 28.30 22.48
CA THR A 27 23.86 26.97 22.99
C THR A 27 23.59 26.07 21.80
N ILE A 28 24.64 25.46 21.26
CA ILE A 28 24.48 24.28 20.43
C ILE A 28 23.95 23.27 21.44
N ASP A 29 22.63 23.27 21.57
CA ASP A 29 21.93 22.21 22.22
C ASP A 29 22.35 21.00 21.41
N ASP A 30 23.12 20.10 22.02
CA ASP A 30 23.39 18.77 21.47
C ASP A 30 22.11 17.92 21.60
N GLY A 31 20.96 18.54 21.31
CA GLY A 31 19.73 17.84 20.99
C GLY A 31 20.07 17.07 19.74
N GLY A 32 20.41 15.79 19.95
CA GLY A 32 21.24 14.99 19.06
C GLY A 32 20.85 15.10 17.60
N ILE A 33 21.82 14.82 16.73
CA ILE A 33 21.69 14.88 15.26
C ILE A 33 20.29 14.42 14.85
N LYS A 34 19.44 15.38 14.48
CA LYS A 34 18.09 15.09 14.04
C LYS A 34 18.18 14.35 12.72
N THR A 35 17.52 13.21 12.64
CA THR A 35 17.51 12.37 11.44
C THR A 35 16.28 12.73 10.61
N GLY A 36 16.49 13.10 9.34
CA GLY A 36 15.41 13.29 8.38
C GLY A 36 15.05 11.97 7.72
N GLY A 37 13.77 11.79 7.41
CA GLY A 37 13.27 10.63 6.67
C GLY A 37 11.78 10.75 6.41
N CYS A 38 11.20 9.79 5.69
CA CYS A 38 9.77 9.80 5.43
C CYS A 38 8.98 9.49 6.70
N THR A 39 8.08 10.40 7.09
CA THR A 39 7.24 10.22 8.29
C THR A 39 5.82 9.72 8.00
N ASP A 40 5.43 9.57 6.72
CA ASP A 40 4.12 9.00 6.35
C ASP A 40 4.14 7.48 6.42
N ILE A 41 3.34 6.92 7.33
CA ILE A 41 3.18 5.48 7.56
C ILE A 41 2.65 4.71 6.33
N ASN A 42 2.05 5.41 5.36
CA ASN A 42 1.57 4.82 4.10
C ASN A 42 2.68 4.72 3.04
N SER A 43 3.85 5.28 3.30
CA SER A 43 5.00 5.10 2.41
C SER A 43 5.65 3.74 2.64
N PRO A 44 6.02 3.01 1.57
CA PRO A 44 6.91 1.86 1.69
C PRO A 44 8.28 2.19 2.29
N PHE A 45 8.66 3.47 2.34
CA PHE A 45 9.92 3.95 2.93
C PHE A 45 9.71 4.72 4.24
N TYR A 46 8.58 4.49 4.92
CA TYR A 46 8.34 5.05 6.25
C TYR A 46 9.51 4.76 7.19
N ASP A 47 10.06 5.83 7.78
CA ASP A 47 11.11 5.77 8.77
C ASP A 47 10.55 6.15 10.15
N SER A 48 10.38 5.13 11.01
CA SER A 48 9.89 5.32 12.37
C SER A 48 10.86 6.04 13.32
N ILE A 49 12.14 6.20 12.94
CA ILE A 49 13.14 6.91 13.75
C ILE A 49 13.41 8.34 13.25
N ALA A 50 12.78 8.76 12.15
CA ALA A 50 12.91 10.11 11.64
C ALA A 50 12.32 11.15 12.61
N ASP A 51 13.09 12.20 12.88
CA ASP A 51 12.69 13.33 13.73
C ASP A 51 11.85 14.37 12.96
N TYR A 52 11.95 14.39 11.63
CA TYR A 52 11.23 15.29 10.75
C TYR A 52 11.09 14.72 9.34
N ASP A 53 10.02 15.13 8.66
CA ASP A 53 9.79 14.81 7.25
C ASP A 53 10.81 15.52 6.37
N ASP A 54 11.58 14.77 5.60
CA ASP A 54 12.54 15.27 4.63
C ASP A 54 12.00 15.29 3.18
N ALA A 55 10.70 15.03 3.02
CA ALA A 55 10.02 14.91 1.73
C ALA A 55 10.52 13.74 0.86
N SER A 56 11.14 12.72 1.45
CA SER A 56 11.51 11.47 0.77
C SER A 56 10.36 10.48 0.60
N CYS A 57 9.16 10.77 1.14
CA CYS A 57 8.02 9.88 1.03
C CYS A 57 7.61 9.63 -0.42
N THR A 58 7.52 8.36 -0.78
CA THR A 58 6.89 7.89 -2.01
C THR A 58 5.78 6.90 -1.70
N TYR A 59 4.90 6.61 -2.66
CA TYR A 59 3.74 5.77 -2.47
C TYR A 59 3.64 4.69 -3.54
N ALA A 60 3.06 3.56 -3.16
CA ALA A 60 2.77 2.47 -4.05
C ALA A 60 1.42 2.69 -4.74
N TYR A 61 1.41 2.64 -6.07
CA TYR A 61 0.22 2.77 -6.90
C TYR A 61 0.03 1.50 -7.72
N ILE A 62 -1.14 0.89 -7.62
CA ILE A 62 -1.46 -0.34 -8.34
C ILE A 62 -1.55 -0.03 -9.84
N ASN A 63 -0.98 -0.91 -10.66
CA ASN A 63 -1.15 -0.88 -12.11
C ASN A 63 -1.91 -2.13 -12.61
N GLN A 64 -1.81 -3.27 -11.91
CA GLN A 64 -2.44 -4.52 -12.32
C GLN A 64 -2.76 -5.44 -11.14
N TYR A 65 -3.87 -6.16 -11.26
CA TYR A 65 -4.28 -7.27 -10.42
C TYR A 65 -4.08 -8.57 -11.17
N GLU A 66 -3.56 -9.60 -10.50
CA GLU A 66 -3.33 -10.92 -11.07
C GLU A 66 -3.87 -12.00 -10.13
N ILE A 67 -4.69 -12.90 -10.67
CA ILE A 67 -4.93 -14.21 -10.06
C ILE A 67 -4.05 -15.20 -10.80
N THR A 68 -2.98 -15.67 -10.16
CA THR A 68 -1.97 -16.53 -10.80
C THR A 68 -2.50 -17.95 -10.98
N TYR A 69 -3.24 -18.43 -9.99
CA TYR A 69 -3.92 -19.72 -10.00
C TYR A 69 -5.02 -19.74 -8.93
N TYR A 70 -5.99 -20.64 -9.09
CA TYR A 70 -7.08 -20.89 -8.16
C TYR A 70 -7.41 -22.41 -8.10
N PRO A 71 -8.19 -22.90 -7.12
CA PRO A 71 -8.58 -24.31 -7.00
C PRO A 71 -9.14 -24.87 -8.31
N GLU A 72 -8.71 -26.05 -8.75
CA GLU A 72 -9.30 -26.68 -9.94
C GLU A 72 -10.68 -27.29 -9.64
N ILE A 73 -10.92 -27.67 -8.39
CA ILE A 73 -12.13 -28.39 -7.97
C ILE A 73 -13.07 -27.47 -7.18
N ASN A 74 -14.32 -27.35 -7.65
CA ASN A 74 -15.41 -26.76 -6.86
C ASN A 74 -15.84 -27.75 -5.76
N PRO A 75 -15.61 -27.45 -4.47
CA PRO A 75 -15.98 -28.35 -3.38
C PRO A 75 -17.50 -28.49 -3.19
N ASN A 76 -18.29 -27.57 -3.76
CA ASN A 76 -19.74 -27.56 -3.71
C ASN A 76 -20.37 -28.25 -4.95
N ALA A 77 -19.57 -28.64 -5.94
CA ALA A 77 -20.08 -29.35 -7.10
C ALA A 77 -20.69 -30.72 -6.72
N THR A 78 -21.79 -31.07 -7.37
CA THR A 78 -22.46 -32.35 -7.14
C THR A 78 -21.81 -33.46 -7.96
N TRP A 79 -21.39 -34.54 -7.29
CA TRP A 79 -20.82 -35.72 -7.95
C TRP A 79 -21.74 -36.22 -9.10
N PRO A 80 -21.20 -36.59 -10.27
CA PRO A 80 -19.80 -36.88 -10.59
C PRO A 80 -18.96 -35.67 -11.02
N PHE A 81 -19.44 -34.47 -10.77
CA PHE A 81 -18.85 -33.24 -11.28
C PHE A 81 -17.99 -32.55 -10.22
N THR A 82 -16.88 -31.97 -10.67
CA THR A 82 -15.90 -31.27 -9.82
C THR A 82 -15.52 -29.90 -10.38
N SER A 83 -16.14 -29.45 -11.47
CA SER A 83 -15.80 -28.20 -12.16
C SER A 83 -16.49 -27.00 -11.52
N TRP A 84 -15.93 -25.82 -11.77
CA TRP A 84 -16.52 -24.52 -11.39
C TRP A 84 -17.75 -24.21 -12.26
N ASP A 85 -17.66 -24.40 -13.58
CA ASP A 85 -18.82 -24.34 -14.48
C ASP A 85 -19.40 -25.75 -14.82
N ILE A 86 -20.53 -25.76 -15.53
CA ILE A 86 -21.32 -26.90 -15.97
C ILE A 86 -20.46 -28.00 -16.62
N THR A 87 -20.68 -29.24 -16.21
CA THR A 87 -19.83 -30.33 -16.66
C THR A 87 -20.14 -30.78 -18.09
N GLY A 88 -19.07 -31.04 -18.85
CA GLY A 88 -19.13 -31.55 -20.22
C GLY A 88 -19.05 -30.47 -21.30
N THR A 89 -19.05 -29.19 -20.92
CA THR A 89 -18.75 -28.06 -21.82
C THR A 89 -17.25 -27.78 -21.92
N GLY A 90 -16.48 -28.19 -20.90
CA GLY A 90 -15.06 -27.86 -20.79
C GLY A 90 -14.83 -26.40 -20.41
N ALA A 91 -15.82 -25.78 -19.75
CA ALA A 91 -15.72 -24.42 -19.26
C ALA A 91 -15.14 -24.40 -17.84
N ASP A 92 -14.27 -23.42 -17.62
CA ASP A 92 -13.61 -23.05 -16.37
C ASP A 92 -14.34 -21.84 -15.75
N ALA A 93 -13.93 -21.41 -14.55
CA ALA A 93 -14.62 -20.35 -13.82
C ALA A 93 -14.64 -18.99 -14.53
N ASP A 94 -15.75 -18.27 -14.38
CA ASP A 94 -15.95 -16.88 -14.78
C ASP A 94 -15.50 -15.95 -13.62
N LEU A 95 -14.24 -15.52 -13.64
CA LEU A 95 -13.62 -14.90 -12.45
C LEU A 95 -14.03 -13.44 -12.23
N GLU A 96 -14.47 -13.13 -11.00
CA GLU A 96 -14.62 -11.78 -10.47
C GLU A 96 -13.84 -11.58 -9.17
N LEU A 97 -12.86 -10.66 -9.18
CA LEU A 97 -12.07 -10.27 -8.02
C LEU A 97 -12.71 -9.08 -7.30
N LYS A 98 -12.87 -9.19 -5.99
CA LYS A 98 -13.26 -8.09 -5.11
C LYS A 98 -12.22 -7.86 -4.03
N ILE A 99 -11.93 -6.60 -3.76
CA ILE A 99 -11.06 -6.16 -2.67
C ILE A 99 -11.81 -5.14 -1.83
N ILE A 100 -11.79 -5.31 -0.52
CA ILE A 100 -12.50 -4.51 0.47
C ILE A 100 -11.48 -4.07 1.51
N GLU A 101 -11.55 -2.82 1.97
CA GLU A 101 -10.79 -2.42 3.16
C GLU A 101 -11.42 -3.10 4.38
N TYR A 102 -10.61 -3.69 5.27
CA TYR A 102 -11.11 -4.62 6.31
C TYR A 102 -12.21 -4.04 7.21
N ASP A 103 -12.20 -2.73 7.47
CA ASP A 103 -13.18 -2.03 8.30
C ASP A 103 -14.18 -1.19 7.49
N SER A 104 -14.36 -1.51 6.20
CA SER A 104 -15.21 -0.78 5.26
C SER A 104 -16.28 -1.69 4.66
N SER A 105 -17.42 -1.09 4.33
CA SER A 105 -18.44 -1.72 3.48
C SER A 105 -18.25 -1.40 1.99
N ASN A 106 -17.28 -0.54 1.67
CA ASN A 106 -17.01 -0.11 0.30
C ASN A 106 -15.90 -0.97 -0.31
N TYR A 107 -16.16 -1.48 -1.51
CA TYR A 107 -15.15 -2.12 -2.33
C TYR A 107 -14.05 -1.10 -2.66
N PHE A 108 -12.81 -1.46 -2.36
CA PHE A 108 -11.62 -0.80 -2.87
C PHE A 108 -11.47 -1.09 -4.37
N PHE A 109 -11.73 -2.34 -4.76
CA PHE A 109 -11.72 -2.77 -6.15
C PHE A 109 -12.79 -3.83 -6.38
N SER A 110 -13.45 -3.77 -7.54
CA SER A 110 -14.32 -4.83 -8.05
C SER A 110 -14.02 -4.96 -9.53
N SER A 111 -13.59 -6.13 -9.95
CA SER A 111 -13.19 -6.36 -11.33
C SER A 111 -14.42 -6.54 -12.24
N PRO A 112 -14.28 -6.31 -13.56
CA PRO A 112 -15.10 -7.00 -14.55
C PRO A 112 -14.91 -8.51 -14.45
N VAL A 113 -15.90 -9.27 -14.90
CA VAL A 113 -15.81 -10.73 -15.04
C VAL A 113 -14.87 -11.07 -16.20
N ILE A 114 -14.03 -12.10 -16.02
CA ILE A 114 -13.27 -12.72 -17.10
C ILE A 114 -13.76 -14.15 -17.27
N ASP A 115 -14.40 -14.40 -18.40
CA ASP A 115 -15.10 -15.66 -18.66
C ASP A 115 -14.12 -16.82 -18.93
N ASN A 116 -14.51 -18.02 -18.51
CA ASN A 116 -13.87 -19.29 -18.83
C ASN A 116 -12.35 -19.30 -18.56
N GLN A 117 -11.96 -18.81 -17.39
CA GLN A 117 -10.56 -18.65 -17.02
C GLN A 117 -10.00 -19.93 -16.42
N SER A 118 -9.01 -20.53 -17.07
CA SER A 118 -8.38 -21.77 -16.57
C SER A 118 -7.70 -21.63 -15.20
N PRO A 119 -7.85 -22.61 -14.28
CA PRO A 119 -7.34 -22.56 -12.89
C PRO A 119 -5.83 -22.41 -12.75
N ASN A 120 -5.08 -22.84 -13.77
CA ASN A 120 -3.61 -22.80 -13.77
C ASN A 120 -3.05 -21.78 -14.77
N SER A 121 -3.90 -20.89 -15.31
CA SER A 121 -3.48 -19.79 -16.19
C SER A 121 -3.65 -18.47 -15.45
N PRO A 122 -2.64 -17.58 -15.48
CA PRO A 122 -2.77 -16.26 -14.89
C PRO A 122 -3.89 -15.43 -15.55
N CYS A 123 -4.67 -14.76 -14.71
CA CYS A 123 -5.73 -13.84 -15.10
C CYS A 123 -5.38 -12.42 -14.65
N PHE A 124 -5.64 -11.41 -15.47
CA PHE A 124 -5.19 -10.03 -15.22
C PHE A 124 -6.31 -9.00 -15.37
N TRP A 125 -6.34 -8.05 -14.43
CA TRP A 125 -7.14 -6.83 -14.56
C TRP A 125 -6.24 -5.60 -14.44
N THR A 126 -6.44 -4.64 -15.32
CA THR A 126 -5.76 -3.34 -15.22
C THR A 126 -6.42 -2.51 -14.12
N SER A 127 -5.60 -1.93 -13.25
CA SER A 127 -6.08 -0.97 -12.24
C SER A 127 -6.53 0.31 -12.91
N SER A 128 -7.47 1.03 -12.28
CA SER A 128 -7.68 2.42 -12.67
C SER A 128 -6.43 3.24 -12.32
N ASN A 129 -6.15 4.29 -13.11
CA ASN A 129 -4.97 5.11 -12.90
C ASN A 129 -5.03 5.75 -11.50
N ASN A 130 -3.99 5.51 -10.68
CA ASN A 130 -3.74 6.11 -9.35
C ASN A 130 -4.41 5.44 -8.12
N GLU A 131 -4.70 4.14 -8.15
CA GLU A 131 -5.11 3.43 -6.93
C GLU A 131 -3.94 3.29 -5.94
N LYS A 132 -3.85 4.23 -4.99
CA LYS A 132 -2.82 4.25 -3.94
C LYS A 132 -3.06 3.14 -2.92
N LEU A 133 -2.01 2.37 -2.62
CA LEU A 133 -1.98 1.40 -1.53
C LEU A 133 -1.65 2.12 -0.20
N TYR A 134 -2.43 1.82 0.84
CA TYR A 134 -2.24 2.38 2.17
C TYR A 134 -1.74 1.33 3.16
N ASN A 135 -1.10 1.76 4.25
CA ASN A 135 -0.70 0.86 5.33
C ASN A 135 -1.89 0.46 6.20
N LYS A 136 -2.74 -0.38 5.62
CA LYS A 136 -3.94 -0.93 6.26
C LYS A 136 -4.19 -2.35 5.77
N ARG A 137 -5.10 -3.04 6.45
CA ARG A 137 -5.51 -4.39 6.06
C ARG A 137 -6.63 -4.34 5.01
N TYR A 138 -6.45 -5.12 3.97
CA TYR A 138 -7.44 -5.39 2.93
C TYR A 138 -7.87 -6.86 3.03
N HIS A 139 -9.11 -7.12 2.65
CA HIS A 139 -9.68 -8.44 2.43
C HIS A 139 -10.00 -8.58 0.95
N TRP A 140 -9.78 -9.76 0.38
CA TRP A 140 -10.12 -10.03 -1.01
C TRP A 140 -10.88 -11.33 -1.14
N GLU A 141 -11.70 -11.40 -2.18
CA GLU A 141 -12.57 -12.52 -2.50
C GLU A 141 -12.53 -12.74 -4.01
N ILE A 142 -12.54 -14.00 -4.42
CA ILE A 142 -12.67 -14.40 -5.82
C ILE A 142 -13.95 -15.23 -5.97
N TYR A 143 -14.72 -14.91 -6.99
CA TYR A 143 -15.98 -15.54 -7.30
C TYR A 143 -15.95 -16.13 -8.70
N ASP A 144 -16.69 -17.22 -8.85
CA ASP A 144 -17.19 -17.72 -10.12
C ASP A 144 -18.53 -17.03 -10.41
N ARG A 145 -18.68 -16.45 -11.60
CA ARG A 145 -19.78 -15.56 -11.96
C ARG A 145 -20.47 -16.00 -13.24
N ASP A 146 -21.40 -16.93 -13.10
CA ASP A 146 -22.19 -17.35 -14.24
C ASP A 146 -23.34 -16.39 -14.58
N ALA A 147 -23.71 -16.38 -15.86
CA ALA A 147 -24.90 -15.71 -16.36
C ALA A 147 -26.19 -16.47 -15.96
N GLY A 148 -26.53 -16.48 -14.67
CA GLY A 148 -27.72 -17.19 -14.18
C GLY A 148 -28.03 -16.99 -12.69
N PRO A 149 -29.23 -17.40 -12.22
CA PRO A 149 -29.64 -17.25 -10.83
C PRO A 149 -29.04 -18.30 -9.87
N LEU A 150 -28.23 -19.25 -10.35
CA LEU A 150 -27.83 -20.43 -9.57
C LEU A 150 -26.33 -20.58 -9.30
N ASP A 151 -25.45 -19.88 -10.01
CA ASP A 151 -24.05 -20.30 -10.06
C ASP A 151 -23.10 -19.10 -9.82
N ASN A 152 -23.30 -18.45 -8.67
CA ASN A 152 -22.45 -17.36 -8.20
C ASN A 152 -21.59 -17.87 -7.04
N ASP A 153 -20.63 -18.72 -7.35
CA ASP A 153 -19.91 -19.48 -6.35
C ASP A 153 -18.71 -18.72 -5.78
N PHE A 154 -18.57 -18.80 -4.46
CA PHE A 154 -17.38 -18.31 -3.78
C PHE A 154 -16.23 -19.31 -3.98
N ILE A 155 -15.10 -18.84 -4.51
CA ILE A 155 -13.92 -19.69 -4.74
C ILE A 155 -13.00 -19.67 -3.52
N ASP A 156 -12.49 -18.49 -3.15
CA ASP A 156 -11.51 -18.32 -2.06
C ASP A 156 -11.45 -16.86 -1.58
N SER A 157 -10.82 -16.63 -0.43
CA SER A 157 -10.56 -15.30 0.11
C SER A 157 -9.26 -15.24 0.88
N GLY A 158 -8.70 -14.04 1.01
CA GLY A 158 -7.52 -13.80 1.82
C GLY A 158 -7.44 -12.37 2.33
N SER A 159 -6.32 -12.03 2.96
CA SER A 159 -6.09 -10.67 3.43
C SER A 159 -4.62 -10.28 3.28
N PHE A 160 -4.36 -8.99 3.16
CA PHE A 160 -3.00 -8.46 3.05
C PHE A 160 -2.92 -7.06 3.64
N ASN A 161 -1.71 -6.65 4.01
CA ASN A 161 -1.36 -5.25 4.17
C ASN A 161 -0.23 -4.95 3.16
N PRO A 162 -0.47 -4.11 2.15
CA PRO A 162 0.44 -3.93 1.04
C PRO A 162 1.78 -3.32 1.46
N ILE A 163 1.79 -2.46 2.49
CA ILE A 163 3.02 -1.81 2.97
C ILE A 163 3.87 -2.78 3.78
N LEU A 164 3.25 -3.77 4.44
CA LEU A 164 3.98 -4.76 5.24
C LEU A 164 4.58 -5.90 4.41
N ILE A 165 3.94 -6.29 3.31
CA ILE A 165 4.36 -7.48 2.52
C ILE A 165 4.79 -7.15 1.08
N GLY A 166 4.67 -5.88 0.68
CA GLY A 166 5.07 -5.42 -0.66
C GLY A 166 6.58 -5.52 -0.86
N VAL A 167 6.98 -6.21 -1.92
CA VAL A 167 8.39 -6.38 -2.29
C VAL A 167 8.53 -6.41 -3.81
N ASN A 168 9.55 -5.72 -4.34
CA ASN A 168 9.87 -5.69 -5.77
C ASN A 168 8.67 -5.35 -6.68
N GLY A 169 7.85 -4.37 -6.28
CA GLY A 169 6.68 -3.94 -7.06
C GLY A 169 5.51 -4.93 -7.01
N LYS A 170 5.51 -5.87 -6.05
CA LYS A 170 4.45 -6.88 -5.92
C LYS A 170 3.98 -7.04 -4.48
N VAL A 171 2.68 -7.24 -4.32
CA VAL A 171 2.06 -7.76 -3.09
C VAL A 171 1.52 -9.14 -3.43
N THR A 172 2.12 -10.19 -2.87
CA THR A 172 1.64 -11.57 -3.07
C THR A 172 0.93 -12.04 -1.80
N THR A 173 -0.31 -12.52 -1.96
CA THR A 173 -1.12 -13.06 -0.88
C THR A 173 -1.82 -14.34 -1.34
N PHE A 174 -2.22 -15.15 -0.37
CA PHE A 174 -2.80 -16.47 -0.61
C PHE A 174 -4.15 -16.59 0.08
N GLY A 175 -5.02 -17.38 -0.52
CA GLY A 175 -6.32 -17.67 0.05
C GLY A 175 -6.25 -18.58 1.28
N LYS A 176 -7.42 -18.88 1.85
CA LYS A 176 -7.56 -19.58 3.13
C LYS A 176 -7.62 -21.10 2.99
N HIS A 177 -7.79 -21.61 1.77
CA HIS A 177 -7.71 -23.04 1.53
C HIS A 177 -6.30 -23.60 1.81
N PRO A 178 -6.16 -24.94 1.96
CA PRO A 178 -4.85 -25.58 2.10
C PRO A 178 -3.88 -25.23 0.95
N PRO A 179 -2.55 -25.26 1.19
CA PRO A 179 -1.54 -24.87 0.20
C PRO A 179 -1.67 -25.49 -1.20
N GLU A 180 -2.13 -26.74 -1.26
CA GLU A 180 -2.36 -27.52 -2.47
C GLU A 180 -3.60 -27.08 -3.27
N ASN A 181 -4.50 -26.29 -2.68
CA ASN A 181 -5.79 -25.95 -3.25
C ASN A 181 -6.21 -24.52 -2.90
N ARG A 182 -5.30 -23.56 -2.93
CA ARG A 182 -5.59 -22.15 -2.59
C ARG A 182 -5.37 -21.23 -3.76
N THR A 183 -6.04 -20.10 -3.75
CA THR A 183 -5.82 -19.05 -4.75
C THR A 183 -4.57 -18.22 -4.41
N GLN A 184 -3.84 -17.77 -5.43
CA GLN A 184 -2.79 -16.75 -5.31
C GLN A 184 -3.25 -15.46 -5.96
N LEU A 185 -3.28 -14.38 -5.18
CA LEU A 185 -3.48 -13.02 -5.65
C LEU A 185 -2.14 -12.26 -5.63
N VAL A 186 -1.83 -11.58 -6.74
CA VAL A 186 -0.69 -10.69 -6.88
C VAL A 186 -1.19 -9.31 -7.31
N LEU A 187 -0.83 -8.27 -6.55
CA LEU A 187 -1.01 -6.88 -6.97
C LEU A 187 0.34 -6.38 -7.46
N HIS A 188 0.39 -5.87 -8.68
CA HIS A 188 1.56 -5.20 -9.24
C HIS A 188 1.41 -3.69 -9.00
N TYR A 189 2.48 -3.08 -8.52
CA TYR A 189 2.50 -1.66 -8.19
C TYR A 189 3.80 -0.98 -8.61
N GLU A 190 3.71 0.32 -8.84
CA GLU A 190 4.83 1.20 -9.08
C GLU A 190 5.00 2.19 -7.93
N ILE A 191 6.23 2.66 -7.73
CA ILE A 191 6.55 3.68 -6.74
C ILE A 191 6.51 5.05 -7.41
N GLY A 192 5.72 5.98 -6.86
CA GLY A 192 5.62 7.36 -7.32
C GLY A 192 5.56 8.35 -6.16
N THR A 193 5.88 9.62 -6.43
CA THR A 193 5.74 10.75 -5.49
C THR A 193 4.36 11.36 -5.57
#